data_AF-A0A6G8C2D8-F1
#
_entry.id   AF-A0A6G8C2D8-F1
#
_cell.length_a   1.000
_cell.length_b   1.000
_cell.length_c   1.000
_cell.angle_alpha   90.00
_cell.angle_beta   90.00
_cell.angle_gamma   90.00
#
_symmetry.space_group_name_H-M   'P 1'
#
loop_
_entity.id
_entity.type
_entity.pdbx_description
1 polymer ?
#
loop_
_entity_poly.entity_id
_entity_poly.type
_entity_poly.pdbx_seq_one_letter_code
_entity_poly.pdbx_strand_id
1 'polypeptide(L)'
;MITPENSMMEFSTRLALHEAVLAQLVALVMRAQSDPQKMLTSFEQSLVESMGTVGRSDKQDFSLEQAVWMRDQHEYGKQLATEFAAMVAAYMPQHN
;
A
#
# COMPACT_ATOMS: atom_id res chain seq x y z
N MET A 1 15.77 -1.45 -28.35
CA MET A 1 16.84 -0.79 -27.57
C MET A 1 16.16 -0.18 -26.35
N ILE A 2 16.50 -0.63 -25.14
CA ILE A 2 15.90 -0.09 -23.91
C ILE A 2 16.63 1.22 -23.59
N THR A 3 15.89 2.34 -23.57
CA THR A 3 16.39 3.64 -23.12
C THR A 3 16.02 3.84 -21.65
N PRO A 4 16.73 4.69 -20.87
CA PRO A 4 16.38 4.96 -19.48
C PRO A 4 14.92 5.41 -19.28
N GLU A 5 14.39 6.18 -20.23
CA GLU A 5 12.99 6.64 -20.25
C GLU A 5 12.01 5.48 -20.46
N ASN A 6 12.32 4.56 -21.40
CA ASN A 6 11.51 3.37 -21.61
C ASN A 6 11.61 2.39 -20.42
N SER A 7 12.77 2.33 -19.73
CA SER A 7 12.93 1.52 -18.51
C SER A 7 12.05 2.02 -17.37
N MET A 8 12.00 3.35 -17.14
CA MET A 8 11.19 3.94 -16.08
C MET A 8 9.69 3.79 -16.38
N MET A 9 9.29 4.00 -17.63
CA MET A 9 7.91 3.79 -18.07
C MET A 9 7.50 2.32 -17.98
N GLU A 10 8.38 1.39 -18.39
CA GLU A 10 8.11 -0.04 -18.26
C GLU A 10 7.98 -0.44 -16.79
N PHE A 11 8.89 0.02 -15.93
CA PHE A 11 8.87 -0.27 -14.51
C PHE A 11 7.59 0.24 -13.84
N SER A 12 7.23 1.51 -14.06
CA SER A 12 6.02 2.10 -13.47
C SER A 12 4.74 1.40 -13.99
N THR A 13 4.68 1.09 -15.28
CA THR A 13 3.55 0.36 -15.89
C THR A 13 3.42 -1.03 -15.29
N ARG A 14 4.54 -1.75 -15.13
CA ARG A 14 4.55 -3.08 -14.50
C ARG A 14 4.12 -2.98 -13.05
N LEU A 15 4.62 -2.01 -12.29
CA LEU A 15 4.23 -1.82 -10.89
C LEU A 15 2.72 -1.58 -10.76
N ALA A 16 2.17 -0.66 -11.56
CA ALA A 16 0.73 -0.38 -11.58
C ALA A 16 -0.10 -1.63 -11.95
N LEU A 17 0.38 -2.46 -12.87
CA LEU A 17 -0.28 -3.73 -13.21
C LEU A 17 -0.29 -4.69 -12.01
N HIS A 18 0.84 -4.87 -11.33
CA HIS A 18 0.90 -5.75 -10.15
C HIS A 18 0.00 -5.25 -9.03
N GLU A 19 -0.03 -3.93 -8.81
CA GLU A 19 -0.88 -3.31 -7.80
C GLU A 19 -2.37 -3.51 -8.12
N ALA A 20 -2.78 -3.28 -9.37
CA ALA A 20 -4.16 -3.50 -9.79
C ALA A 20 -4.60 -4.96 -9.66
N VAL A 21 -3.73 -5.91 -10.04
CA VAL A 21 -4.01 -7.35 -9.90
C VAL A 21 -4.12 -7.73 -8.43
N LEU A 22 -3.21 -7.26 -7.58
CA LEU A 22 -3.25 -7.52 -6.14
C LEU A 22 -4.53 -6.95 -5.51
N ALA A 23 -4.89 -5.71 -5.86
CA ALA A 23 -6.09 -5.07 -5.35
C ALA A 23 -7.36 -5.86 -5.72
N GLN A 24 -7.45 -6.36 -6.96
CA GLN A 24 -8.57 -7.21 -7.39
C GLN A 24 -8.64 -8.54 -6.62
N LEU A 25 -7.49 -9.18 -6.38
CA LEU A 25 -7.43 -10.43 -5.61
C LEU A 25 -7.87 -10.22 -4.15
N VAL A 26 -7.39 -9.15 -3.52
CA VAL A 26 -7.81 -8.79 -2.15
C VAL A 26 -9.32 -8.50 -2.12
N ALA A 27 -9.84 -7.74 -3.09
CA ALA A 27 -11.27 -7.45 -3.19
C ALA A 27 -12.11 -8.72 -3.40
N LEU A 28 -11.61 -9.74 -4.11
CA LEU A 28 -12.27 -11.04 -4.23
C LEU A 28 -12.36 -11.75 -2.87
N VAL A 29 -11.29 -11.75 -2.09
CA VAL A 29 -11.26 -12.35 -0.75
C VAL A 29 -12.21 -11.63 0.21
N MET A 30 -12.23 -10.29 0.17
CA MET A 30 -13.11 -9.47 1.02
C MET A 30 -14.59 -9.70 0.73
N ARG A 31 -14.97 -9.84 -0.56
CA ARG A 31 -16.34 -10.14 -0.97
C ARG A 31 -16.87 -11.47 -0.44
N ALA A 32 -15.99 -12.43 -0.17
CA ALA A 32 -16.37 -13.73 0.37
C ALA A 32 -16.62 -13.70 1.90
N GLN A 33 -16.33 -12.57 2.56
CA GLN A 33 -16.55 -12.42 4.00
C GLN A 33 -18.01 -12.06 4.32
N SER A 34 -18.42 -12.33 5.55
CA SER A 34 -19.77 -12.01 6.05
C SER A 34 -20.03 -10.51 6.18
N ASP A 35 -18.97 -9.71 6.43
CA ASP A 35 -19.03 -8.26 6.50
C ASP A 35 -17.84 -7.67 5.71
N PRO A 36 -17.99 -7.51 4.38
CA PRO A 36 -16.92 -7.03 3.52
C PRO A 36 -16.46 -5.62 3.88
N GLN A 37 -17.36 -4.74 4.31
CA GLN A 37 -17.04 -3.35 4.62
C GLN A 37 -16.21 -3.24 5.90
N LYS A 38 -16.59 -3.97 6.96
CA LYS A 38 -15.79 -4.04 8.18
C LYS A 38 -14.42 -4.66 7.91
N MET A 39 -14.36 -5.70 7.07
CA MET A 39 -13.10 -6.32 6.70
C MET A 39 -12.18 -5.34 5.97
N LEU A 40 -12.71 -4.54 5.05
CA LEU A 40 -11.98 -3.50 4.36
C LEU A 40 -11.39 -2.46 5.34
N THR A 41 -12.18 -1.99 6.30
CA THR A 41 -11.69 -1.04 7.33
C THR A 41 -10.59 -1.64 8.19
N SER A 42 -10.75 -2.88 8.66
CA SER A 42 -9.71 -3.56 9.45
C SER A 42 -8.45 -3.86 8.63
N PHE A 43 -8.60 -4.12 7.34
CA PHE A 43 -7.48 -4.29 6.42
C PHE A 43 -6.68 -3.01 6.24
N GLU A 44 -7.35 -1.88 5.98
CA GLU A 44 -6.71 -0.57 5.87
C GLU A 44 -5.93 -0.24 7.14
N GLN A 45 -6.54 -0.40 8.32
CA GLN A 45 -5.88 -0.18 9.60
C GLN A 45 -4.63 -1.05 9.75
N SER A 46 -4.72 -2.35 9.45
CA SER A 46 -3.60 -3.28 9.55
C SER A 46 -2.45 -2.91 8.59
N LEU A 47 -2.77 -2.43 7.39
CA LEU A 47 -1.80 -1.98 6.39
C LEU A 47 -1.07 -0.71 6.86
N VAL A 48 -1.82 0.28 7.32
CA VAL A 48 -1.27 1.55 7.83
C VAL A 48 -0.38 1.31 9.05
N GLU A 49 -0.81 0.45 9.97
CA GLU A 49 -0.03 0.07 11.15
C GLU A 49 1.26 -0.65 10.73
N SER A 50 1.17 -1.62 9.82
CA SER A 50 2.33 -2.35 9.31
C SER A 50 3.36 -1.39 8.71
N MET A 51 2.93 -0.47 7.84
CA MET A 51 3.82 0.55 7.23
C MET A 51 4.37 1.54 8.26
N GLY A 52 3.61 1.84 9.33
CA GLY A 52 4.07 2.66 10.46
C GLY A 52 5.10 1.99 11.36
N THR A 53 5.34 0.68 11.22
CA THR A 53 6.37 -0.06 11.96
C THR A 53 7.66 -0.32 11.19
N VAL A 54 7.68 -0.08 9.87
CA VAL A 54 8.82 -0.34 8.97
C VAL A 54 9.97 0.61 9.25
N GLY A 55 10.84 0.28 10.21
CA GLY A 55 11.99 1.11 10.59
C GLY A 55 12.02 1.50 12.08
N ARG A 56 11.02 1.09 12.87
CA ARG A 56 11.09 1.14 14.34
C ARG A 56 12.01 0.03 14.85
N SER A 57 13.31 0.30 14.81
CA SER A 57 14.29 -0.46 15.59
C SER A 57 14.47 0.24 16.93
N ASP A 58 14.06 -0.41 18.02
CA ASP A 58 14.14 0.14 19.39
C ASP A 58 15.59 0.37 19.89
N LYS A 59 16.60 0.20 19.02
CA LYS A 59 18.02 0.11 19.37
C LYS A 59 18.97 0.82 18.40
N GLN A 60 18.53 1.86 17.68
CA GLN A 60 19.42 2.60 16.78
C GLN A 60 19.47 4.09 17.11
N ASP A 61 20.67 4.54 17.50
CA ASP A 61 21.03 5.96 17.56
C ASP A 61 21.14 6.50 16.12
N PHE A 62 20.00 6.84 15.53
CA PHE A 62 19.97 7.47 14.21
C PHE A 62 20.53 8.89 14.27
N SER A 63 21.22 9.31 13.21
CA SER A 63 21.46 10.74 13.02
C SER A 63 20.13 11.48 12.83
N LEU A 64 20.11 12.80 13.09
CA LEU A 64 18.90 13.61 12.89
C LEU A 64 18.34 13.47 11.45
N GLU A 65 19.23 13.43 10.46
CA GLU A 65 18.87 13.28 9.05
C GLU A 65 18.23 11.90 8.77
N GLN A 66 18.78 10.83 9.35
CA GLN A 66 18.21 9.48 9.23
C GLN A 66 16.85 9.38 9.91
N ALA A 67 16.68 10.00 11.09
CA ALA A 67 15.41 10.03 11.79
C ALA A 67 14.32 10.77 11.00
N VAL A 68 14.68 11.89 10.36
CA VAL A 68 13.78 12.64 9.46
C VAL A 68 13.41 11.81 8.24
N TRP A 69 14.40 11.21 7.57
CA TRP A 69 14.16 10.37 6.40
C TRP A 69 13.26 9.18 6.73
N MET A 70 13.51 8.48 7.84
CA MET A 70 12.68 7.36 8.27
C MET A 70 11.24 7.78 8.60
N ARG A 71 11.06 8.92 9.26
CA ARG A 71 9.73 9.48 9.51
C ARG A 71 9.01 9.77 8.19
N ASP A 72 9.67 10.39 7.23
CA ASP A 72 9.07 10.74 5.95
C ASP A 72 8.73 9.48 5.13
N GLN A 73 9.56 8.44 5.19
CA GLN A 73 9.26 7.11 4.61
C GLN A 73 8.04 6.47 5.29
N HIS A 74 7.92 6.54 6.62
CA HIS A 74 6.75 6.00 7.32
C HIS A 74 5.46 6.73 6.90
N GLU A 75 5.47 8.06 6.90
CA GLU A 75 4.26 8.84 6.55
C GLU A 75 3.87 8.60 5.09
N TYR A 76 4.85 8.56 4.18
CA TYR A 76 4.57 8.23 2.78
C TYR A 76 4.06 6.79 2.60
N GLY A 77 4.62 5.83 3.34
CA GLY A 77 4.16 4.44 3.35
C GLY A 77 2.72 4.28 3.84
N LYS A 78 2.31 5.06 4.86
CA LYS A 78 0.90 5.09 5.31
C LYS A 78 -0.03 5.66 4.24
N GLN A 79 0.39 6.72 3.54
CA GLN A 79 -0.39 7.28 2.44
C GLN A 79 -0.60 6.22 1.34
N LEU A 80 0.47 5.55 0.91
CA LEU A 80 0.38 4.48 -0.09
C LEU A 80 -0.54 3.33 0.37
N ALA A 81 -0.49 2.96 1.65
CA ALA A 81 -1.39 1.97 2.22
C ALA A 81 -2.88 2.38 2.13
N THR A 82 -3.21 3.63 2.44
CA THR A 82 -4.57 4.18 2.29
C THR A 82 -5.00 4.23 0.82
N GLU A 83 -4.12 4.66 -0.09
CA GLU A 83 -4.40 4.67 -1.53
C GLU A 83 -4.68 3.27 -2.07
N PHE A 84 -3.89 2.28 -1.65
CA PHE A 84 -4.10 0.88 -2.01
C PHE A 84 -5.42 0.33 -1.47
N ALA A 85 -5.78 0.62 -0.21
CA ALA A 85 -7.06 0.22 0.36
C ALA A 85 -8.25 0.84 -0.40
N ALA A 86 -8.13 2.10 -0.84
CA ALA A 86 -9.14 2.75 -1.68
C ALA A 86 -9.26 2.08 -3.06
N MET A 87 -8.14 1.64 -3.67
CA MET A 87 -8.17 0.86 -4.90
C MET A 87 -8.88 -0.49 -4.71
N VAL A 88 -8.61 -1.20 -3.61
CA VAL A 88 -9.32 -2.44 -3.26
C VAL A 88 -10.83 -2.17 -3.14
N ALA A 89 -11.21 -1.10 -2.44
CA ALA A 89 -12.60 -0.70 -2.27
C ALA A 89 -13.31 -0.43 -3.60
N ALA A 90 -12.62 0.21 -4.56
CA ALA A 90 -13.17 0.46 -5.89
C ALA A 90 -13.44 -0.81 -6.70
N TYR A 91 -12.72 -1.91 -6.42
CA TYR A 91 -12.97 -3.23 -7.01
C TYR A 91 -14.02 -4.06 -6.26
N MET A 92 -14.52 -3.58 -5.13
CA MET A 92 -15.67 -4.16 -4.44
C MET A 92 -16.95 -3.60 -5.07
N PRO A 93 -17.90 -4.45 -5.52
CA PRO A 93 -19.14 -3.99 -6.11
C PRO A 93 -19.94 -3.20 -5.08
N GLN A 94 -20.38 -2.00 -5.47
CA GLN A 94 -21.38 -1.27 -4.70
C GLN A 94 -22.69 -2.04 -4.85
N HIS A 95 -23.17 -2.65 -3.76
CA HIS A 95 -24.52 -3.23 -3.75
C HIS A 95 -25.52 -2.11 -4.07
N ASN A 96 -26.21 -2.23 -5.21
CA ASN A 96 -27.47 -1.52 -5.47
C ASN A 96 -28.60 -2.14 -4.65
#